data_AF-A0A7X3MJY0-F1
#
_entry.id   AF-A0A7X3MJY0-F1
#
_cell.length_a   1.000
_cell.length_b   1.000
_cell.length_c   1.000
_cell.angle_alpha   90.00
_cell.angle_beta   90.00
_cell.angle_gamma   90.00
#
_symmetry.space_group_name_H-M   'P 1'
#
loop_
_entity.id
_entity.type
_entity.pdbx_description
1 polymer ?
#
loop_
_entity_poly.entity_id
_entity_poly.type
_entity_poly.pdbx_seq_one_letter_code
_entity_poly.pdbx_strand_id
1 'polypeptide(L)' 'MRDVWESIKEFFWRDWTPAEKVLVILCCVLLGVIKGFFLAPIKKGINCGNNNGNSYIQNEDGCWAEEEA' A
#
# COMPACT_ATOMS: atom_id res chain seq x y z
N MET A 1 -19.78 19.00 -6.09
CA MET A 1 -18.99 19.41 -4.90
C MET A 1 -19.90 19.77 -3.72
N ARG A 2 -20.98 20.55 -3.91
CA ARG A 2 -21.93 20.88 -2.83
C ARG A 2 -22.62 19.62 -2.26
N ASP A 3 -23.10 18.72 -3.11
CA ASP A 3 -23.74 17.48 -2.65
C ASP A 3 -22.82 16.59 -1.81
N VAL A 4 -21.55 16.46 -2.24
CA VAL A 4 -20.53 15.70 -1.50
C VAL A 4 -20.26 16.33 -0.13
N TRP A 5 -20.26 17.66 -0.05
CA TRP A 5 -20.08 18.38 1.20
C TRP A 5 -21.25 18.20 2.16
N GLU A 6 -22.48 18.20 1.65
CA GLU A 6 -23.68 17.91 2.45
C GLU A 6 -23.66 16.48 2.98
N SER A 7 -23.29 15.49 2.16
CA SER A 7 -23.15 14.10 2.61
C SER A 7 -22.07 13.94 3.69
N ILE A 8 -20.93 14.63 3.57
CA ILE A 8 -19.88 14.62 4.59
C ILE A 8 -20.41 15.24 5.89
N LYS A 9 -21.16 16.34 5.81
CA LYS A 9 -21.71 17.04 6.97
C LYS A 9 -22.76 16.19 7.71
N GLU A 10 -23.64 15.53 6.98
CA GLU A 10 -24.60 14.56 7.54
C GLU A 10 -23.89 13.37 8.18
N PHE A 11 -22.82 12.89 7.56
CA PHE A 11 -22.03 11.79 8.11
C PHE A 11 -21.39 12.15 9.45
N PHE A 12 -20.90 13.38 9.61
CA PHE A 12 -20.35 13.87 10.89
C PHE A 12 -21.39 14.16 11.96
N TRP A 13 -22.60 14.59 11.57
CA TRP A 13 -23.68 14.87 12.52
C TRP A 13 -24.48 13.66 12.96
N ARG A 14 -24.35 12.53 12.28
CA ARG A 14 -24.92 11.26 12.73
C ARG A 14 -24.39 10.95 14.13
N ASP A 15 -25.24 10.54 15.06
CA ASP A 15 -24.80 9.97 16.33
C ASP A 15 -24.19 8.58 16.09
N TRP A 16 -22.88 8.46 16.33
CA TRP A 16 -22.13 7.21 16.19
C TRP A 16 -21.80 6.62 17.55
N THR A 17 -21.93 5.31 17.68
CA THR A 17 -21.35 4.60 18.83
C THR A 17 -19.82 4.64 18.75
N PRO A 18 -19.10 4.54 19.89
CA PRO A 18 -17.64 4.60 19.90
C PRO A 18 -16.99 3.52 19.03
N ALA A 19 -17.59 2.33 18.92
CA ALA A 19 -17.10 1.26 18.06
C ALA A 19 -17.19 1.61 16.56
N GLU A 20 -18.31 2.18 16.13
CA GLU A 20 -18.50 2.55 14.73
C GLU A 20 -17.55 3.69 14.32
N LYS A 21 -17.26 4.65 15.22
CA LYS A 21 -16.25 5.70 14.98
C LYS A 21 -14.86 5.10 14.70
N VAL A 22 -14.46 4.12 15.50
CA VAL A 22 -13.16 3.42 15.32
C VAL A 22 -13.12 2.68 13.99
N LEU A 23 -14.19 1.98 13.61
CA LEU A 23 -14.28 1.25 12.34
C LEU A 23 -14.16 2.17 11.13
N VAL A 24 -14.82 3.34 11.15
CA VAL A 24 -14.72 4.31 10.05
C VAL A 24 -13.31 4.86 9.92
N ILE A 25 -12.69 5.27 11.02
CA ILE A 25 -11.31 5.79 11.01
C ILE A 25 -10.36 4.72 10.47
N LEU A 26 -10.49 3.47 10.94
CA LEU A 26 -9.70 2.35 10.47
C LEU A 26 -9.87 2.11 8.96
N CYS A 27 -11.11 2.19 8.46
CA CYS A 27 -11.41 2.04 7.04
C CYS A 27 -10.71 3.13 6.20
N CYS A 28 -10.78 4.40 6.65
CA CYS A 28 -10.08 5.51 6.00
C CYS A 28 -8.57 5.32 5.98
N VAL A 29 -7.97 4.85 7.09
CA VAL A 29 -6.53 4.55 7.18
C VAL A 29 -6.14 3.45 6.20
N LEU A 30 -6.89 2.35 6.16
CA LEU A 30 -6.63 1.23 5.24
C LEU A 30 -6.72 1.64 3.77
N LEU A 31 -7.72 2.45 3.41
CA LEU A 31 -7.85 3.01 2.06
C LEU A 31 -6.65 3.91 1.72
N GLY A 32 -6.17 4.70 2.68
CA GLY A 32 -4.96 5.50 2.55
C GLY A 32 -3.72 4.66 2.31
N VAL A 33 -3.56 3.55 3.04
CA VAL A 33 -2.45 2.59 2.86
C VAL A 33 -2.50 1.96 1.47
N ILE A 34 -3.66 1.49 1.02
CA ILE A 34 -3.84 0.88 -0.31
C ILE A 34 -3.52 1.90 -1.41
N LYS A 35 -4.06 3.11 -1.32
CA LYS A 35 -3.76 4.20 -2.26
C LYS A 35 -2.29 4.59 -2.26
N GLY A 36 -1.69 4.69 -1.07
CA GLY A 36 -0.27 4.98 -0.89
C GLY A 36 0.61 3.90 -1.52
N PHE A 37 0.21 2.63 -1.39
CA PHE A 37 0.88 1.51 -2.04
C PHE A 37 0.79 1.58 -3.57
N PHE A 38 -0.39 1.88 -4.12
CA PHE A 38 -0.58 2.04 -5.57
C PHE A 38 0.17 3.25 -6.15
N LEU A 39 0.30 4.33 -5.37
CA LEU A 39 0.98 5.57 -5.79
C LEU A 39 2.48 5.57 -5.51
N ALA A 40 2.95 4.70 -4.61
CA ALA A 40 4.38 4.50 -4.38
C ALA A 40 4.99 4.01 -5.71
N PRO A 41 6.02 4.68 -6.24
CA PRO A 41 6.63 4.27 -7.48
C PRO A 41 7.15 2.84 -7.32
N ILE A 42 6.76 1.96 -8.24
CA ILE A 42 7.23 0.58 -8.42
C ILE A 42 8.72 0.64 -8.86
N LYS A 43 9.57 1.32 -8.10
CA LYS A 43 10.99 1.51 -8.41
C LYS A 43 11.88 0.38 -7.90
N LYS A 44 11.30 -0.59 -7.19
CA LYS A 44 11.78 -1.96 -6.96
C LYS A 44 10.68 -2.63 -6.12
N GLY A 45 10.04 -3.66 -6.67
CA GLY A 45 8.72 -4.16 -6.26
C GLY A 45 8.54 -4.40 -4.76
N ILE A 46 7.34 -4.10 -4.25
CA ILE A 46 6.92 -4.64 -2.96
C ILE A 46 6.59 -6.12 -3.18
N ASN A 47 7.53 -6.98 -2.78
CA ASN A 47 7.33 -8.42 -2.75
C ASN A 47 6.56 -8.81 -1.48
N CYS A 48 5.24 -8.65 -1.50
CA CYS A 48 4.37 -9.30 -0.53
C CYS A 48 4.16 -10.77 -0.93
N GLY A 49 5.11 -11.62 -0.55
CA GLY A 49 5.08 -13.05 -0.83
C GLY A 49 6.48 -13.59 -1.09
N ASN A 50 7.10 -14.09 -0.01
CA ASN A 50 8.24 -15.00 -0.01
C ASN A 50 9.52 -14.53 -0.75
N ASN A 51 10.53 -14.12 0.02
CA ASN A 51 11.91 -14.01 -0.46
C ASN A 51 12.54 -15.42 -0.53
N ASN A 52 12.01 -16.31 -1.38
CA ASN A 52 12.78 -17.48 -1.78
C ASN A 52 13.79 -17.00 -2.83
N GLY A 53 14.92 -16.50 -2.35
CA GLY A 53 16.04 -15.96 -3.13
C GLY A 53 16.70 -17.05 -3.97
N ASN A 54 16.02 -17.47 -5.02
CA ASN A 54 16.52 -18.43 -5.98
C ASN A 54 16.71 -17.73 -7.33
N SER A 55 17.75 -16.89 -7.39
CA SER A 55 18.22 -16.25 -8.62
C SER A 55 19.06 -17.25 -9.43
N TYR A 56 18.41 -18.23 -10.07
CA TYR A 56 19.06 -18.92 -11.19
C TYR A 56 18.84 -18.09 -12.47
N ILE A 57 19.83 -17.26 -12.75
CA ILE A 57 20.41 -16.96 -14.06
C ILE A 57 19.40 -16.59 -15.17
N GLN A 58 19.39 -15.31 -15.55
CA GLN A 58 19.48 -14.97 -16.96
C GLN A 58 20.69 -14.05 -17.14
N ASN A 59 21.77 -14.67 -17.60
CA ASN A 59 22.88 -13.99 -18.25
C ASN A 59 22.31 -13.10 -19.34
N GLU A 60 22.66 -11.83 -19.30
CA GLU A 60 23.09 -11.06 -20.46
C GLU A 60 23.78 -9.81 -19.88
N ASP A 61 25.08 -9.73 -20.12
CA ASP A 61 25.95 -8.56 -19.92
C ASP A 61 26.76 -8.48 -18.60
N GLY A 62 27.94 -9.11 -18.63
CA GLY A 62 29.16 -8.45 -18.14
C GLY A 62 29.84 -9.04 -16.90
N CYS A 63 30.93 -9.76 -17.18
CA CYS A 63 32.10 -9.95 -16.31
C CYS A 63 31.92 -10.84 -15.06
N TRP A 64 32.53 -12.03 -15.13
CA TRP A 64 32.86 -12.85 -13.97
C TRP A 64 33.75 -12.03 -13.01
N ALA A 65 33.21 -11.61 -11.87
CA ALA A 65 34.04 -11.27 -10.73
C ALA A 65 34.45 -12.58 -10.07
N GLU A 66 35.72 -12.92 -10.23
CA GLU A 66 36.35 -14.14 -9.78
C GLU A 66 36.13 -14.35 -8.27
N GLU A 67 35.83 -15.60 -7.92
CA GLU A 67 35.82 -16.14 -6.56
C GLU A 67 37.28 -16.13 -6.07
N GLU A 68 37.68 -15.11 -5.30
CA GLU A 68 38.91 -15.19 -4.49
C GLU A 68 38.64 -16.09 -3.27
N ALA A 69 39.49 -17.11 -3.17
CA ALA A 69 39.46 -18.24 -2.23
C ALA A 69 39.58 -17.88 -0.74
#